data_AF-A0ABD3BB30-F1
#
_entry.id   AF-A0ABD3BB30-F1
#
_cell.length_a   1.000
_cell.length_b   1.000
_cell.length_c   1.000
_cell.angle_alpha   90.00
_cell.angle_beta   90.00
_cell.angle_gamma   90.00
#
_symmetry.space_group_name_H-M   'P 1'
#
loop_
_entity.id
_entity.type
_entity.pdbx_description
1 polymer ?
#
loop_
_entity_poly.entity_id
_entity_poly.type
_entity_poly.pdbx_seq_one_letter_code
_entity_poly.pdbx_strand_id
1 'polypeptide(L)' 'MFRVRLDNQDLILGYVSGKIRRSFIRILTGDKVKIEDSKD' A
#
# COMPACT_ATOMS: atom_id res chain seq x y z
N MET A 1 -2.72 5.37 6.45
CA MET A 1 -3.48 4.14 6.16
C MET A 1 -4.13 4.34 4.80
N PHE A 2 -4.06 3.34 3.91
CA PHE A 2 -4.60 3.39 2.55
C PHE A 2 -5.56 2.23 2.34
N ARG A 3 -6.65 2.48 1.61
CA ARG A 3 -7.50 1.40 1.08
C ARG A 3 -6.90 0.96 -0.24
N VAL A 4 -6.56 -0.31 -0.35
CA VAL A 4 -5.96 -0.87 -1.56
C VAL A 4 -6.91 -1.93 -2.11
N ARG A 5 -7.21 -1.84 -3.41
CA ARG A 5 -7.96 -2.86 -4.13
C ARG A 5 -6.96 -3.86 -4.73
N LEU A 6 -7.07 -5.11 -4.32
CA LEU A 6 -6.30 -6.21 -4.87
C LEU A 6 -6.84 -6.59 -6.26
N ASP A 7 -6.04 -7.34 -7.02
CA ASP A 7 -6.43 -7.80 -8.36
C ASP A 7 -7.67 -8.71 -8.34
N ASN A 8 -7.89 -9.42 -7.22
CA ASN A 8 -9.08 -10.24 -6.97
C ASN A 8 -10.32 -9.43 -6.51
N GLN A 9 -10.25 -8.09 -6.55
CA GLN A 9 -11.29 -7.14 -6.14
C GLN A 9 -11.48 -6.93 -4.64
N ASP A 10 -10.78 -7.69 -3.78
CA ASP A 10 -10.84 -7.47 -2.33
C ASP A 10 -10.22 -6.13 -1.93
N LEU A 11 -10.78 -5.52 -0.89
CA LEU A 11 -10.28 -4.28 -0.31
C LEU A 11 -9.55 -4.57 0.99
N ILE A 12 -8.27 -4.17 1.06
CA ILE A 12 -7.46 -4.28 2.27
C ILE A 12 -7.05 -2.90 2.79
N LEU A 13 -6.67 -2.86 4.06
CA LEU A 13 -6.04 -1.71 4.69
C LEU A 13 -4.52 -1.92 4.73
N GLY A 14 -3.78 -0.96 4.19
CA GLY A 14 -2.33 -0.96 4.19
C GLY A 14 -1.73 0.31 4.80
N TYR A 15 -0.46 0.20 5.18
CA TYR A 15 0.36 1.34 5.57
C TYR A 15 1.55 1.46 4.62
N VAL A 16 2.06 2.67 4.45
CA VAL A 16 3.29 2.88 3.69
C VAL A 16 4.47 2.23 4.41
N SER A 17 5.33 1.56 3.66
CA SER A 17 6.56 1.01 4.23
C SER A 17 7.44 2.14 4.79
N GLY A 18 8.28 1.81 5.78
CA GLY A 18 9.23 2.77 6.33
C GLY A 18 10.20 3.35 5.30
N LYS A 19 10.49 2.61 4.21
CA LYS A 19 11.30 3.10 3.08
C LYS A 19 10.58 4.22 2.33
N ILE A 20 9.32 4.01 1.93
CA ILE A 20 8.48 5.03 1.26
C ILE A 20 8.37 6.28 2.13
N ARG A 21 8.13 6.11 3.44
CA ARG A 21 8.04 7.22 4.39
C ARG A 21 9.33 8.05 4.47
N ARG A 22 10.49 7.40 4.55
CA ARG A 22 11.80 8.06 4.61
C ARG A 22 12.21 8.73 3.30
N SER A 23 11.75 8.19 2.17
CA SER A 23 12.02 8.77 0.84
C SER A 23 11.04 9.88 0.44
N PHE A 24 10.09 10.26 1.31
CA PHE A 24 9.07 11.27 1.04
C PHE A 24 8.27 11.02 -0.26
N ILE A 25 8.09 9.75 -0.64
CA ILE A 25 7.33 9.39 -1.83
C ILE A 25 5.84 9.54 -1.53
N ARG A 26 5.13 10.29 -2.38
CA ARG A 26 3.68 10.49 -2.31
C ARG A 26 2.97 9.43 -3.14
N ILE A 27 1.99 8.75 -2.53
CA ILE A 27 1.09 7.82 -3.22
C ILE A 27 -0.23 8.54 -3.48
N LEU A 28 -0.73 8.47 -4.70
CA LEU A 28 -2.00 9.05 -5.13
C LEU A 28 -3.03 7.95 -5.43
N THR A 29 -4.30 8.33 -5.50
CA THR A 29 -5.37 7.40 -5.89
C THR A 29 -5.16 6.93 -7.32
N GLY A 30 -5.14 5.60 -7.52
CA GLY A 30 -4.94 4.97 -8.83
C GLY A 30 -3.52 4.42 -9.05
N ASP A 31 -2.56 4.78 -8.20
CA ASP A 31 -1.22 4.22 -8.27
C ASP A 31 -1.25 2.72 -8.02
N LYS A 32 -0.55 1.97 -8.88
CA LYS A 32 -0.25 0.56 -8.61
C LYS A 32 0.88 0.48 -7.60
N VAL A 33 0.66 -0.27 -6.53
CA VAL A 33 1.62 -0.45 -5.44
C VAL A 33 1.90 -1.93 -5.24
N LYS A 34 3.12 -2.26 -4.84
CA LYS A 34 3.46 -3.60 -4.36
C LYS A 34 3.05 -3.71 -2.89
N ILE A 35 2.30 -4.76 -2.56
CA ILE A 35 1.90 -5.08 -1.18
C ILE A 35 2.81 -6.21 -0.67
N GLU A 36 3.16 -6.14 0.61
CA GLU A 36 3.76 -7.24 1.36
C GLU A 36 2.82 -7.57 2.52
N ASP A 37 2.63 -8.86 2.77
CA ASP A 37 1.77 -9.34 3.84
C ASP A 37 2.59 -9.46 5.13
N SER A 38 2.06 -8.95 6.23
CA SER A 38 2.68 -9.13 7.55
C SER A 38 2.28 -10.52 8.03
N LYS A 39 3.17 -11.50 7.87
CA LYS A 39 3.03 -12.75 8.61
C LYS A 39 3.44 -12.46 10.06
N ASP A 40 2.52 -12.69 11.00
CA ASP A 40 2.87 -12.87 12.40
C ASP A 40 3.84 -14.05 12.57
#